data_AF-A0A9N9JIB6-F1
#
_entry.id   AF-A0A9N9JIB6-F1
#
_cell.length_a   1.000
_cell.length_b   1.000
_cell.length_c   1.000
_cell.angle_alpha   90.00
_cell.angle_beta   90.00
_cell.angle_gamma   90.00
#
_symmetry.space_group_name_H-M   'P 1'
#
loop_
_entity.id
_entity.type
_entity.pdbx_description
1 polymer ?
#
loop_
_entity_poly.entity_id
_entity_poly.type
_entity_poly.pdbx_seq_one_letter_code
_entity_poly.pdbx_strand_id
1 'polypeptide(L)'
;PIFPYANYLEELSDCNLRNGISQWLGSQSIAVDLRKKDSESSLILGSLWHMFMRQSRKLKTIEIDDNLWSPNFPQGLENIMNAESALSHSRTFRCNIECPSNNNHESTIRLLRILASLCSHIQCMEILIMGKVNLEVITLIIALIRSQDRLTEFKLNFSNSYIYSASIIEALKLHKNWLTSLTFTRFSFDDFAFIGLLSNFTNLRSLHLSWCDGLTLDSGEGLSLPSLRHLENLYLGLNA
;
A
#
# COMPACT_ATOMS: atom_id res chain seq x y z
N PRO A 1 15.56 -29.18 15.79
CA PRO A 1 14.63 -28.04 16.03
C PRO A 1 14.61 -27.11 14.81
N ILE A 2 13.45 -26.92 14.20
CA ILE A 2 13.27 -25.92 13.13
C ILE A 2 13.40 -24.55 13.80
N PHE A 3 14.27 -23.69 13.25
CA PHE A 3 14.47 -22.33 13.75
C PHE A 3 13.13 -21.57 13.74
N PRO A 4 12.75 -20.83 14.81
CA PRO A 4 11.42 -20.22 14.92
C PRO A 4 11.36 -18.89 14.14
N TYR A 5 11.44 -18.96 12.81
CA TYR A 5 11.55 -17.80 11.91
C TYR A 5 10.49 -16.72 12.18
N ALA A 6 9.24 -17.10 12.47
CA ALA A 6 8.16 -16.14 12.70
C ALA A 6 8.41 -15.19 13.89
N ASN A 7 9.16 -15.62 14.91
CA ASN A 7 9.45 -14.78 16.09
C ASN A 7 10.41 -13.62 15.79
N TYR A 8 11.10 -13.67 14.65
CA TYR A 8 12.10 -12.69 14.24
C TYR A 8 11.69 -11.91 12.99
N LEU A 9 10.54 -12.25 12.38
CA LEU A 9 10.08 -11.61 11.16
C LEU A 9 9.54 -10.20 11.46
N GLU A 10 10.27 -9.17 11.03
CA GLU A 10 9.84 -7.78 11.12
C GLU A 10 9.24 -7.25 9.81
N GLU A 11 9.64 -7.84 8.68
CA GLU A 11 9.20 -7.43 7.35
C GLU A 11 8.74 -8.65 6.55
N LEU A 12 7.55 -8.56 5.97
CA LEU A 12 6.97 -9.58 5.12
C LEU A 12 6.71 -8.98 3.73
N SER A 13 7.45 -9.45 2.74
CA SER A 13 7.29 -9.05 1.34
C SER A 13 6.96 -10.27 0.47
N ASP A 14 5.87 -10.18 -0.28
CA ASP A 14 5.44 -11.28 -1.17
C ASP A 14 6.49 -11.60 -2.24
N CYS A 15 7.09 -10.56 -2.82
CA CYS A 15 8.09 -10.72 -3.88
C CYS A 15 9.35 -11.43 -3.35
N ASN A 16 9.80 -11.07 -2.15
CA ASN A 16 10.97 -11.69 -1.52
C ASN A 16 10.70 -13.16 -1.16
N LEU A 17 9.52 -13.47 -0.60
CA LEU A 17 9.14 -14.85 -0.32
C LEU A 17 9.10 -15.69 -1.58
N ARG A 18 8.45 -15.19 -2.64
CA ARG A 18 8.36 -15.88 -3.92
C ARG A 18 9.73 -16.11 -4.54
N ASN A 19 10.59 -15.10 -4.58
CA ASN A 19 11.94 -15.22 -5.12
C ASN A 19 12.73 -16.29 -4.34
N GLY A 20 12.63 -16.30 -3.01
CA GLY A 20 13.25 -17.32 -2.17
C GLY A 20 12.72 -18.73 -2.45
N ILE A 21 11.40 -18.90 -2.58
CA ILE A 21 10.78 -20.20 -2.91
C ILE A 21 11.22 -20.66 -4.30
N SER A 22 11.15 -19.78 -5.30
CA SER A 22 11.56 -20.07 -6.69
C SER A 22 13.04 -20.47 -6.76
N GLN A 23 13.92 -19.76 -6.04
CA GLN A 23 15.34 -20.09 -5.97
C GLN A 23 15.56 -21.44 -5.28
N TRP A 24 14.85 -21.70 -4.17
CA TRP A 24 14.94 -22.96 -3.46
C TRP A 24 14.47 -24.12 -4.34
N LEU A 25 13.27 -24.07 -4.92
CA LEU A 25 12.76 -25.09 -5.83
C LEU A 25 13.64 -25.25 -7.08
N GLY A 26 14.20 -24.16 -7.59
CA GLY A 26 15.16 -24.17 -8.69
C GLY A 26 16.43 -24.95 -8.36
N SER A 27 16.97 -24.76 -7.15
CA SER A 27 18.17 -25.48 -6.67
C SER A 27 17.96 -26.99 -6.48
N GLN A 28 16.71 -27.43 -6.34
CA GLN A 28 16.35 -28.83 -6.07
C GLN A 28 16.05 -29.66 -7.34
N SER A 29 15.93 -29.04 -8.53
CA SER A 29 15.36 -29.70 -9.71
C SER A 29 16.27 -29.62 -10.95
N ILE A 30 16.75 -30.77 -11.44
CA ILE A 30 17.48 -30.89 -12.72
C ILE A 30 16.55 -30.89 -13.96
N ALA A 31 15.26 -31.26 -13.87
CA ALA A 31 14.31 -31.16 -14.99
C ALA A 31 12.86 -31.45 -14.54
N VAL A 32 12.16 -30.46 -13.96
CA VAL A 32 10.74 -30.61 -13.57
C VAL A 32 9.88 -29.62 -14.34
N ASP A 33 8.71 -30.09 -14.79
CA ASP A 33 7.65 -29.33 -15.48
C ASP A 33 7.34 -28.00 -14.78
N LEU A 34 7.38 -26.91 -15.55
CA LEU A 34 7.16 -25.53 -15.09
C LEU A 34 5.79 -25.38 -14.39
N ARG A 35 4.74 -26.04 -14.89
CA ARG A 35 3.39 -25.92 -14.31
C ARG A 35 3.29 -26.52 -12.92
N LYS A 36 4.05 -27.58 -12.65
CA LYS A 36 4.09 -28.22 -11.33
C LYS A 36 4.80 -27.34 -10.30
N LYS A 37 5.87 -26.65 -10.73
CA LYS A 37 6.60 -25.69 -9.88
C LYS A 37 5.73 -24.50 -9.46
N ASP A 38 4.86 -24.01 -10.33
CA ASP A 38 3.98 -22.88 -10.01
C ASP A 38 2.94 -23.26 -8.93
N SER A 39 2.37 -24.47 -9.02
CA SER A 39 1.44 -25.00 -8.03
C SER A 39 2.10 -25.22 -6.67
N GLU A 40 3.28 -25.85 -6.66
CA GLU A 40 4.07 -26.08 -5.43
C GLU A 40 4.50 -24.76 -4.78
N SER A 41 4.98 -23.81 -5.58
CA SER A 41 5.37 -22.48 -5.10
C SER A 41 4.21 -21.77 -4.41
N SER A 42 3.01 -21.87 -4.99
CA SER A 42 1.80 -21.24 -4.44
C SER A 42 1.39 -21.83 -3.10
N LEU A 43 1.45 -23.16 -2.95
CA LEU A 43 1.12 -23.84 -1.69
C LEU A 43 2.12 -23.49 -0.58
N ILE A 44 3.41 -23.43 -0.91
CA ILE A 44 4.46 -23.04 0.04
C ILE A 44 4.27 -21.57 0.44
N LEU A 45 4.07 -20.68 -0.53
CA LEU A 45 3.83 -19.26 -0.27
C LEU A 45 2.62 -19.07 0.64
N GLY A 46 1.51 -19.74 0.35
CA GLY A 46 0.32 -19.66 1.17
C GLY A 46 0.51 -20.17 2.60
N SER A 47 1.28 -21.25 2.76
CA SER A 47 1.61 -21.81 4.07
C SER A 47 2.51 -20.88 4.88
N LEU A 48 3.48 -20.22 4.23
CA LEU A 48 4.36 -19.24 4.87
C LEU A 48 3.59 -17.99 5.30
N TRP A 49 2.72 -17.45 4.44
CA TRP A 49 1.82 -16.35 4.81
C TRP A 49 0.96 -16.72 6.02
N HIS A 50 0.35 -17.92 6.01
CA HIS A 50 -0.42 -18.40 7.15
C HIS A 50 0.43 -18.49 8.43
N MET A 51 1.63 -19.06 8.34
CA MET A 51 2.52 -19.20 9.49
C MET A 51 2.91 -17.82 10.05
N PHE A 52 3.35 -16.90 9.20
CA PHE A 52 3.81 -15.58 9.62
C PHE A 52 2.69 -14.71 10.17
N MET A 53 1.50 -14.73 9.56
CA MET A 53 0.36 -13.95 10.05
C MET A 53 -0.14 -14.39 11.42
N ARG A 54 -0.03 -15.69 11.72
CA ARG A 54 -0.48 -16.26 12.99
C ARG A 54 0.56 -16.16 14.10
N GLN A 55 1.85 -16.23 13.75
CA GLN A 55 2.92 -16.43 14.74
C GLN A 55 3.85 -15.23 14.88
N SER A 56 3.89 -14.31 13.90
CA SER A 56 4.76 -13.14 14.02
C SER A 56 4.19 -12.13 15.02
N ARG A 57 5.01 -11.80 16.02
CA ARG A 57 4.70 -10.78 17.04
C ARG A 57 5.46 -9.48 16.81
N LYS A 58 6.37 -9.47 15.83
CA LYS A 58 7.26 -8.34 15.54
C LYS A 58 7.07 -7.76 14.14
N LEU A 59 6.06 -8.22 13.41
CA LEU A 59 5.78 -7.75 12.07
C LEU A 59 5.46 -6.25 12.09
N LYS A 60 6.32 -5.46 11.46
CA LYS A 60 6.21 -3.99 11.34
C LYS A 60 5.85 -3.57 9.93
N THR A 61 6.33 -4.31 8.93
CA THR A 61 6.20 -3.95 7.51
C THR A 61 5.56 -5.08 6.73
N ILE A 62 4.58 -4.71 5.91
CA ILE A 62 3.94 -5.62 4.96
C ILE A 62 4.05 -5.00 3.57
N GLU A 63 4.55 -5.80 2.64
CA GLU A 63 4.73 -5.42 1.25
C GLU A 63 4.07 -6.45 0.31
N ILE A 64 3.23 -5.94 -0.56
CA ILE A 64 2.42 -6.70 -1.50
C ILE A 64 2.76 -6.23 -2.91
N ASP A 65 2.98 -7.17 -3.83
CA ASP A 65 3.22 -6.86 -5.24
C ASP A 65 2.34 -7.71 -6.17
N ASP A 66 1.22 -7.14 -6.61
CA ASP A 66 0.19 -7.79 -7.44
C ASP A 66 0.72 -8.26 -8.81
N ASN A 67 1.74 -7.61 -9.39
CA ASN A 67 2.36 -8.04 -10.65
C ASN A 67 2.94 -9.44 -10.53
N LEU A 68 3.40 -9.78 -9.34
CA LEU A 68 4.02 -11.05 -9.06
C LEU A 68 3.03 -12.03 -8.45
N TRP A 69 1.81 -11.64 -8.10
CA TRP A 69 0.89 -12.53 -7.38
C TRP A 69 0.56 -13.81 -8.15
N SER A 70 0.31 -14.89 -7.41
CA SER A 70 -0.12 -16.16 -8.00
C SER A 70 -1.65 -16.20 -7.87
N PRO A 71 -2.39 -16.72 -8.88
CA PRO A 71 -3.84 -16.85 -8.80
C PRO A 71 -4.30 -17.76 -7.65
N ASN A 72 -3.36 -18.45 -6.99
CA ASN A 72 -3.58 -19.37 -5.89
C ASN A 72 -3.17 -18.79 -4.52
N PHE A 73 -3.34 -17.48 -4.32
CA PHE A 73 -3.21 -16.87 -2.98
C PHE A 73 -4.03 -17.69 -1.96
N PRO A 74 -3.50 -17.96 -0.75
CA PRO A 74 -4.12 -18.93 0.15
C PRO A 74 -5.57 -18.55 0.45
N GLN A 75 -6.49 -19.37 -0.06
CA GLN A 75 -7.88 -19.32 0.31
C GLN A 75 -7.97 -19.50 1.84
N GLY A 76 -8.72 -18.62 2.51
CA GLY A 76 -8.96 -18.73 3.96
C GLY A 76 -8.13 -17.82 4.85
N LEU A 77 -7.43 -16.80 4.34
CA LEU A 77 -6.83 -15.75 5.18
C LEU A 77 -7.83 -15.10 6.13
N GLU A 78 -9.10 -14.96 5.72
CA GLU A 78 -10.20 -14.50 6.57
C GLU A 78 -10.34 -15.32 7.86
N ASN A 79 -10.04 -16.62 7.82
CA ASN A 79 -10.14 -17.50 8.98
C ASN A 79 -8.91 -17.40 9.91
N ILE A 80 -7.77 -16.93 9.39
CA ILE A 80 -6.49 -16.85 10.11
C ILE A 80 -6.47 -15.64 11.05
N MET A 81 -7.24 -14.60 10.70
CA MET A 81 -7.01 -13.26 11.22
C MET A 81 -7.98 -12.84 12.34
N ASN A 82 -8.76 -13.81 12.83
CA ASN A 82 -9.67 -13.67 13.98
C ASN A 82 -8.97 -13.81 15.36
N ALA A 83 -7.68 -14.16 15.40
CA ALA A 83 -6.84 -14.15 16.59
C ALA A 83 -5.80 -13.03 16.48
N GLU A 84 -5.39 -12.40 17.60
CA GLU A 84 -4.37 -11.33 17.70
C GLU A 84 -3.38 -11.35 16.53
N SER A 85 -3.75 -10.65 15.45
CA SER A 85 -3.08 -10.87 14.18
C SER A 85 -1.76 -10.15 14.17
N ALA A 86 -0.75 -10.68 13.47
CA ALA A 86 0.52 -10.00 13.27
C ALA A 86 0.34 -8.56 12.72
N LEU A 87 -0.80 -8.30 12.07
CA LEU A 87 -1.18 -7.01 11.51
C LEU A 87 -1.43 -5.90 12.53
N SER A 88 -1.86 -6.24 13.74
CA SER A 88 -2.12 -5.24 14.79
C SER A 88 -0.87 -4.43 15.17
N HIS A 89 0.30 -5.02 14.95
CA HIS A 89 1.61 -4.39 15.20
C HIS A 89 2.21 -3.76 13.95
N SER A 90 1.64 -3.99 12.77
CA SER A 90 2.13 -3.40 11.53
C SER A 90 2.02 -1.88 11.59
N ARG A 91 3.07 -1.22 11.10
CA ARG A 91 3.19 0.25 11.03
C ARG A 91 3.42 0.73 9.61
N THR A 92 3.92 -0.14 8.73
CA THR A 92 4.22 0.18 7.35
C THR A 92 3.50 -0.77 6.41
N PHE A 93 2.78 -0.20 5.45
CA PHE A 93 2.09 -0.94 4.41
C PHE A 93 2.54 -0.44 3.04
N ARG A 94 3.01 -1.36 2.20
CA ARG A 94 3.40 -1.11 0.81
C ARG A 94 2.63 -2.02 -0.12
N CYS A 95 2.08 -1.46 -1.19
CA CYS A 95 1.28 -2.24 -2.12
C CYS A 95 1.46 -1.75 -3.56
N ASN A 96 1.93 -2.64 -4.43
CA ASN A 96 1.92 -2.47 -5.87
C ASN A 96 0.70 -3.22 -6.43
N ILE A 97 -0.17 -2.54 -7.18
CA ILE A 97 -1.42 -3.08 -7.70
C ILE A 97 -1.41 -2.98 -9.22
N GLU A 98 -1.74 -4.07 -9.93
CA GLU A 98 -1.84 -4.09 -11.39
C GLU A 98 -3.32 -4.14 -11.81
N CYS A 99 -3.82 -3.12 -12.50
CA CYS A 99 -5.21 -3.03 -12.95
C CYS A 99 -5.30 -2.91 -14.49
N PRO A 100 -6.16 -3.64 -15.22
CA PRO A 100 -6.93 -4.84 -14.89
C PRO A 100 -6.44 -6.00 -15.80
N SER A 101 -5.22 -6.49 -15.58
CA SER A 101 -4.56 -7.36 -16.57
C SER A 101 -4.40 -8.82 -16.16
N ASN A 102 -4.59 -9.17 -14.88
CA ASN A 102 -4.27 -10.52 -14.40
C ASN A 102 -5.40 -11.17 -13.58
N ASN A 103 -5.35 -12.50 -13.46
CA ASN A 103 -6.27 -13.30 -12.65
C ASN A 103 -6.09 -13.09 -11.13
N ASN A 104 -5.12 -12.27 -10.72
CA ASN A 104 -4.75 -12.05 -9.31
C ASN A 104 -5.47 -10.87 -8.68
N HIS A 105 -6.04 -9.99 -9.50
CA HIS A 105 -6.73 -8.78 -9.08
C HIS A 105 -7.76 -9.02 -7.96
N GLU A 106 -8.55 -10.10 -8.04
CA GLU A 106 -9.54 -10.45 -7.00
C GLU A 106 -8.89 -10.83 -5.67
N SER A 107 -7.73 -11.50 -5.69
CA SER A 107 -7.00 -11.86 -4.47
C SER A 107 -6.46 -10.60 -3.79
N THR A 108 -5.92 -9.66 -4.56
CA THR A 108 -5.44 -8.37 -4.05
C THR A 108 -6.57 -7.54 -3.46
N ILE A 109 -7.70 -7.43 -4.18
CA ILE A 109 -8.94 -6.81 -3.68
C ILE A 109 -9.38 -7.43 -2.36
N ARG A 110 -9.42 -8.77 -2.28
CA ARG A 110 -9.80 -9.49 -1.06
C ARG A 110 -8.84 -9.19 0.09
N LEU A 111 -7.53 -9.19 -0.14
CA LEU A 111 -6.57 -8.86 0.89
C LEU A 111 -6.74 -7.40 1.36
N LEU A 112 -6.90 -6.43 0.45
CA LEU A 112 -7.11 -5.03 0.81
C LEU A 112 -8.38 -4.86 1.67
N ARG A 113 -9.48 -5.57 1.36
CA ARG A 113 -10.70 -5.59 2.21
C ARG A 113 -10.39 -6.07 3.63
N ILE A 114 -9.62 -7.15 3.75
CA ILE A 114 -9.27 -7.73 5.05
C ILE A 114 -8.31 -6.81 5.83
N LEU A 115 -7.32 -6.23 5.15
CA LEU A 115 -6.40 -5.28 5.78
C LEU A 115 -7.15 -4.05 6.29
N ALA A 116 -8.14 -3.56 5.54
CA ALA A 116 -8.97 -2.42 5.96
C ALA A 116 -9.75 -2.72 7.25
N SER A 117 -10.19 -3.96 7.47
CA SER A 117 -10.96 -4.31 8.67
C SER A 117 -10.12 -4.65 9.90
N LEU A 118 -8.82 -4.95 9.72
CA LEU A 118 -7.98 -5.48 10.80
C LEU A 118 -6.78 -4.61 11.16
N CYS A 119 -6.31 -3.76 10.25
CA CYS A 119 -5.23 -2.82 10.51
C CYS A 119 -5.80 -1.48 10.94
N SER A 120 -5.49 -1.03 12.15
CA SER A 120 -5.78 0.33 12.61
C SER A 120 -4.54 1.15 12.96
N HIS A 121 -3.35 0.57 12.89
CA HIS A 121 -2.13 1.22 13.36
C HIS A 121 -1.08 1.47 12.27
N ILE A 122 -1.46 1.38 10.98
CA ILE A 122 -0.54 1.75 9.89
C ILE A 122 -0.27 3.25 9.97
N GLN A 123 1.00 3.60 10.03
CA GLN A 123 1.52 4.96 10.10
C GLN A 123 2.10 5.41 8.76
N CYS A 124 2.73 4.49 8.01
CA CYS A 124 3.30 4.74 6.70
C CYS A 124 2.59 3.86 5.66
N MET A 125 1.94 4.49 4.69
CA MET A 125 1.20 3.81 3.63
C MET A 125 1.73 4.25 2.27
N GLU A 126 2.17 3.29 1.46
CA GLU A 126 2.67 3.53 0.11
C GLU A 126 1.96 2.61 -0.88
N ILE A 127 1.31 3.21 -1.87
CA ILE A 127 0.51 2.49 -2.86
C ILE A 127 0.91 2.93 -4.26
N LEU A 128 1.29 1.96 -5.09
CA LEU A 128 1.56 2.13 -6.51
C LEU A 128 0.49 1.41 -7.30
N ILE A 129 -0.26 2.13 -8.13
CA ILE A 129 -1.25 1.56 -9.04
C ILE A 129 -0.70 1.63 -10.46
N MET A 130 -0.58 0.46 -11.06
CA MET A 130 -0.17 0.28 -12.45
C MET A 130 -1.38 -0.03 -13.33
N GLY A 131 -1.40 0.56 -14.52
CA GLY A 131 -2.45 0.34 -15.50
C GLY A 131 -3.69 1.23 -15.33
N LYS A 132 -4.86 0.71 -15.70
CA LYS A 132 -6.12 1.48 -15.74
C LYS A 132 -6.77 1.52 -14.35
N VAL A 133 -7.11 2.71 -13.88
CA VAL A 133 -7.81 2.90 -12.59
C VAL A 133 -9.05 2.00 -12.47
N ASN A 134 -9.11 1.22 -11.39
CA ASN A 134 -10.31 0.52 -10.95
C ASN A 134 -10.91 1.25 -9.73
N LEU A 135 -12.16 1.72 -9.85
CA LEU A 135 -12.87 2.44 -8.78
C LEU A 135 -13.06 1.61 -7.51
N GLU A 136 -13.12 0.29 -7.63
CA GLU A 136 -13.19 -0.62 -6.49
C GLU A 136 -11.91 -0.57 -5.66
N VAL A 137 -10.74 -0.65 -6.31
CA VAL A 137 -9.44 -0.50 -5.64
C VAL A 137 -9.35 0.84 -4.92
N ILE A 138 -9.81 1.92 -5.56
CA ILE A 138 -9.84 3.25 -4.94
C ILE A 138 -10.72 3.28 -3.69
N THR A 139 -11.88 2.63 -3.74
CA THR A 139 -12.80 2.50 -2.59
C THR A 139 -12.13 1.75 -1.44
N LEU A 140 -11.35 0.71 -1.74
CA LEU A 140 -10.60 -0.04 -0.74
C LEU A 140 -9.43 0.74 -0.14
N ILE A 141 -8.74 1.53 -0.95
CA ILE A 141 -7.70 2.45 -0.46
C ILE A 141 -8.32 3.48 0.49
N ILE A 142 -9.48 4.04 0.15
CA ILE A 142 -10.23 4.95 1.03
C ILE A 142 -10.59 4.25 2.35
N ALA A 143 -11.08 3.00 2.29
CA ALA A 143 -11.39 2.24 3.50
C ALA A 143 -10.15 1.98 4.36
N LEU A 144 -9.02 1.64 3.74
CA LEU A 144 -7.73 1.46 4.41
C LEU A 144 -7.25 2.73 5.09
N ILE A 145 -7.31 3.88 4.42
CA ILE A 145 -6.94 5.17 5.02
C ILE A 145 -7.82 5.45 6.23
N ARG A 146 -9.14 5.25 6.11
CA ARG A 146 -10.11 5.54 7.18
C ARG A 146 -9.99 4.64 8.40
N SER A 147 -9.53 3.41 8.23
CA SER A 147 -9.41 2.46 9.34
C SER A 147 -8.19 2.71 10.23
N GLN A 148 -7.25 3.57 9.82
CA GLN A 148 -6.08 3.88 10.63
C GLN A 148 -6.41 4.88 11.74
N ASP A 149 -5.66 4.83 12.84
CA ASP A 149 -5.81 5.74 13.98
C ASP A 149 -4.94 6.99 13.81
N ARG A 150 -3.72 6.82 13.25
CA ARG A 150 -2.69 7.88 13.14
C ARG A 150 -1.79 7.68 11.94
N LEU A 151 -2.31 7.96 10.75
CA LEU A 151 -1.48 7.94 9.54
C LEU A 151 -0.53 9.14 9.53
N THR A 152 0.77 8.90 9.42
CA THR A 152 1.82 9.95 9.43
C THR A 152 2.44 10.18 8.07
N GLU A 153 2.45 9.17 7.21
CA GLU A 153 2.96 9.25 5.84
C GLU A 153 2.01 8.55 4.88
N PHE A 154 1.68 9.22 3.79
CA PHE A 154 0.86 8.63 2.72
C PHE A 154 1.47 8.93 1.36
N LYS A 155 1.64 7.88 0.56
CA LYS A 155 2.13 7.97 -0.82
C LYS A 155 1.20 7.22 -1.75
N LEU A 156 0.75 7.90 -2.79
CA LEU A 156 -0.08 7.31 -3.83
C LEU A 156 0.48 7.66 -5.20
N ASN A 157 0.88 6.63 -5.94
CA ASN A 157 1.51 6.76 -7.23
C ASN A 157 0.70 6.03 -8.30
N PHE A 158 0.45 6.68 -9.43
CA PHE A 158 -0.11 6.05 -10.62
C PHE A 158 0.96 6.01 -11.72
N SER A 159 1.11 4.89 -12.42
CA SER A 159 2.13 4.78 -13.49
C SER A 159 1.65 5.35 -14.83
N ASN A 160 0.41 5.05 -15.20
CA ASN A 160 -0.06 5.18 -16.59
C ASN A 160 -1.34 6.00 -16.75
N SER A 161 -1.94 6.47 -15.65
CA SER A 161 -3.20 7.22 -15.70
C SER A 161 -3.23 8.30 -14.63
N TYR A 162 -4.03 9.32 -14.89
CA TYR A 162 -4.40 10.32 -13.88
C TYR A 162 -5.67 9.88 -13.19
N ILE A 163 -5.74 10.08 -11.88
CA ILE A 163 -6.98 9.96 -11.15
C ILE A 163 -7.33 11.27 -10.47
N TYR A 164 -8.61 11.58 -10.47
CA TYR A 164 -9.20 12.51 -9.53
C TYR A 164 -10.05 11.72 -8.52
N SER A 165 -9.80 11.92 -7.23
CA SER A 165 -10.66 11.37 -6.18
C SER A 165 -10.71 12.27 -4.96
N ALA A 166 -11.70 13.17 -4.94
CA ALA A 166 -12.02 13.96 -3.75
C ALA A 166 -12.19 13.08 -2.50
N SER A 167 -12.70 11.86 -2.66
CA SER A 167 -12.91 10.91 -1.57
C SER A 167 -11.60 10.44 -0.91
N ILE A 168 -10.49 10.31 -1.65
CA ILE A 168 -9.17 10.03 -1.05
C ILE A 168 -8.76 11.22 -0.18
N ILE A 169 -8.94 12.43 -0.67
CA ILE A 169 -8.60 13.65 0.07
C ILE A 169 -9.42 13.77 1.36
N GLU A 170 -10.74 13.56 1.28
CA GLU A 170 -11.62 13.57 2.45
C GLU A 170 -11.23 12.50 3.49
N ALA A 171 -10.79 11.33 3.03
CA ALA A 171 -10.29 10.30 3.93
C ALA A 171 -9.00 10.73 4.64
N LEU A 172 -8.06 11.36 3.94
CA LEU A 172 -6.81 11.84 4.53
C LEU A 172 -7.01 12.97 5.55
N LYS A 173 -8.06 13.79 5.41
CA LYS A 173 -8.40 14.85 6.39
C LYS A 173 -8.65 14.31 7.80
N LEU A 174 -9.03 13.05 7.95
CA LEU A 174 -9.14 12.40 9.27
C LEU A 174 -7.79 12.36 10.01
N HIS A 175 -6.69 12.35 9.25
CA HIS A 175 -5.31 12.25 9.75
C HIS A 175 -4.57 13.58 9.74
N LYS A 176 -5.28 14.69 9.58
CA LYS A 176 -4.68 16.02 9.36
C LYS A 176 -3.72 16.49 10.45
N ASN A 177 -3.92 16.03 11.69
CA ASN A 177 -3.08 16.35 12.84
C ASN A 177 -1.85 15.43 12.97
N TRP A 178 -1.73 14.39 12.14
CA TRP A 178 -0.67 13.37 12.25
C TRP A 178 0.17 13.28 10.98
N LEU A 179 -0.42 13.57 9.82
CA LEU A 179 0.30 13.54 8.54
C LEU A 179 1.43 14.56 8.53
N THR A 180 2.63 14.04 8.31
CA THR A 180 3.89 14.79 8.16
C THR A 180 4.44 14.69 6.75
N SER A 181 4.06 13.67 5.98
CA SER A 181 4.50 13.47 4.60
C SER A 181 3.34 13.07 3.69
N LEU A 182 3.21 13.77 2.57
CA LEU A 182 2.27 13.44 1.49
C LEU A 182 3.02 13.34 0.17
N THR A 183 2.78 12.26 -0.57
CA THR A 183 3.28 12.09 -1.93
C THR A 183 2.16 11.69 -2.87
N PHE A 184 2.02 12.44 -3.96
CA PHE A 184 1.12 12.12 -5.05
C PHE A 184 1.89 12.14 -6.37
N THR A 185 1.75 11.08 -7.15
CA THR A 185 2.27 11.01 -8.52
C THR A 185 1.13 10.72 -9.48
N ARG A 186 0.96 11.55 -10.53
CA ARG A 186 -0.15 11.42 -11.49
C ARG A 186 -1.53 11.48 -10.84
N PHE A 187 -1.68 12.43 -9.91
CA PHE A 187 -2.95 12.74 -9.27
C PHE A 187 -3.48 14.06 -9.83
N SER A 188 -4.74 14.09 -10.27
CA SER A 188 -5.42 15.31 -10.68
C SER A 188 -6.11 15.90 -9.45
N PHE A 189 -5.88 17.18 -9.22
CA PHE A 189 -6.58 17.98 -8.24
C PHE A 189 -7.60 18.89 -8.93
N ASP A 190 -8.61 19.32 -8.17
CA ASP A 190 -9.40 20.51 -8.51
C ASP A 190 -8.72 21.68 -7.79
N ASP A 191 -8.50 22.80 -8.50
CA ASP A 191 -7.70 23.95 -8.04
C ASP A 191 -8.13 24.44 -6.64
N PHE A 192 -9.44 24.46 -6.38
CA PHE A 192 -9.99 24.88 -5.09
C PHE A 192 -9.82 23.81 -4.00
N ALA A 193 -9.86 22.53 -4.37
CA ALA A 193 -9.76 21.43 -3.43
C ALA A 193 -8.33 21.24 -2.92
N PHE A 194 -7.31 21.54 -3.73
CA PHE A 194 -5.91 21.35 -3.35
C PHE A 194 -5.41 22.35 -2.30
N ILE A 195 -5.72 23.64 -2.47
CA ILE A 195 -5.37 24.66 -1.46
C ILE A 195 -6.10 24.37 -0.14
N GLY A 196 -7.40 24.08 -0.26
CA GLY A 196 -8.21 23.65 0.89
C GLY A 196 -7.65 22.41 1.57
N LEU A 197 -7.14 21.44 0.80
CA LEU A 197 -6.45 20.27 1.31
C LEU A 197 -5.23 20.68 2.15
N LEU A 198 -4.27 21.41 1.58
CA LEU A 198 -3.04 21.80 2.28
C LEU A 198 -3.27 22.61 3.55
N SER A 199 -4.32 23.45 3.57
CA SER A 199 -4.69 24.23 4.76
C SER A 199 -5.01 23.39 5.99
N ASN A 200 -5.41 22.13 5.81
CA ASN A 200 -5.81 21.24 6.90
C ASN A 200 -4.63 20.54 7.57
N PHE A 201 -3.52 20.31 6.87
CA PHE A 201 -2.41 19.48 7.36
C PHE A 201 -1.36 20.32 8.11
N THR A 202 -1.67 20.67 9.35
CA THR A 202 -0.86 21.60 10.16
C THR A 202 0.51 21.05 10.56
N ASN A 203 0.74 19.74 10.47
CA ASN A 203 2.00 19.08 10.80
C ASN A 203 2.79 18.62 9.55
N LEU A 204 2.35 19.01 8.36
CA LEU A 204 2.98 18.60 7.11
C LEU A 204 4.39 19.20 7.01
N ARG A 205 5.38 18.32 6.84
CA ARG A 205 6.81 18.63 6.68
C ARG A 205 7.33 18.33 5.29
N SER A 206 6.73 17.35 4.61
CA SER A 206 7.12 16.92 3.29
C SER A 206 5.90 16.85 2.37
N LEU A 207 5.99 17.53 1.23
CA LEU A 207 5.00 17.47 0.17
C LEU A 207 5.71 17.20 -1.15
N HIS A 208 5.37 16.07 -1.78
CA HIS A 208 5.88 15.68 -3.08
C HIS A 208 4.72 15.53 -4.05
N LEU A 209 4.71 16.37 -5.08
CA LEU A 209 3.76 16.30 -6.17
C LEU A 209 4.54 16.12 -7.46
N SER A 210 4.27 15.02 -8.16
CA SER A 210 4.93 14.71 -9.44
C SER A 210 3.88 14.41 -10.48
N TRP A 211 3.97 15.05 -11.66
CA TRP A 211 3.01 14.85 -12.73
C TRP A 211 1.58 15.04 -12.27
N CYS A 212 1.31 16.05 -11.44
CA CYS A 212 -0.05 16.30 -10.94
C CYS A 212 -0.72 17.39 -11.78
N ASP A 213 -2.01 17.21 -12.06
CA ASP A 213 -2.82 18.16 -12.83
C ASP A 213 -3.68 19.01 -11.88
N GLY A 214 -4.13 20.19 -12.33
CA GLY A 214 -5.01 21.08 -11.55
C GLY A 214 -4.29 21.80 -10.42
N LEU A 215 -3.03 22.19 -10.67
CA LEU A 215 -2.21 23.04 -9.81
C LEU A 215 -2.03 24.40 -10.50
N THR A 216 -3.06 25.24 -10.52
CA THR A 216 -2.97 26.59 -11.13
C THR A 216 -2.17 27.57 -10.27
N LEU A 217 -1.50 28.56 -10.89
CA LEU A 217 -0.64 29.53 -10.21
C LEU A 217 -1.37 30.45 -9.22
N ASP A 218 -2.68 30.65 -9.36
CA ASP A 218 -3.51 31.36 -8.37
C ASP A 218 -3.58 30.58 -7.03
N SER A 219 -3.21 29.31 -7.01
CA SER A 219 -2.98 28.53 -5.79
C SER A 219 -1.69 28.89 -5.03
N GLY A 220 -0.84 29.74 -5.60
CA GLY A 220 0.41 30.21 -4.98
C GLY A 220 0.20 31.03 -3.71
N GLU A 221 -0.91 31.78 -3.59
CA GLU A 221 -1.32 32.39 -2.32
C GLU A 221 -1.62 31.33 -1.25
N GLY A 222 -2.11 30.16 -1.68
CA GLY A 222 -2.34 28.98 -0.85
C GLY A 222 -1.06 28.30 -0.33
N LEU A 223 0.08 28.43 -1.01
CA LEU A 223 1.35 27.91 -0.50
C LEU A 223 1.97 28.82 0.57
N SER A 224 1.52 30.08 0.64
CA SER A 224 1.88 31.03 1.71
C SER A 224 0.99 30.87 2.97
N LEU A 225 0.19 29.81 3.05
CA LEU A 225 -0.71 29.58 4.17
C LEU A 225 0.07 29.36 5.48
N PRO A 226 -0.36 29.97 6.60
CA PRO A 226 0.22 29.72 7.92
C PRO A 226 0.24 28.23 8.33
N SER A 227 -0.63 27.41 7.73
CA SER A 227 -0.69 25.96 7.95
C SER A 227 0.55 25.21 7.45
N LEU A 228 1.27 25.75 6.45
CA LEU A 228 2.47 25.13 5.87
C LEU A 228 3.77 25.63 6.50
N ARG A 229 3.70 26.33 7.65
CA ARG A 229 4.88 26.84 8.37
C ARG A 229 5.90 25.78 8.80
N HIS A 230 5.50 24.50 8.80
CA HIS A 230 6.36 23.38 9.16
C HIS A 230 6.89 22.62 7.92
N LEU A 231 6.57 23.08 6.71
CA LEU A 231 7.00 22.44 5.48
C LEU A 231 8.52 22.63 5.31
N GLU A 232 9.25 21.53 5.36
CA GLU A 232 10.71 21.47 5.23
C GLU A 232 11.12 21.05 3.81
N ASN A 233 10.31 20.19 3.17
CA ASN A 233 10.59 19.64 1.84
C ASN A 233 9.38 19.84 0.93
N LEU A 234 9.60 20.56 -0.17
CA LEU A 234 8.61 20.73 -1.24
C LEU A 234 9.22 20.27 -2.56
N TYR A 235 8.58 19.30 -3.20
CA TYR A 235 8.91 18.87 -4.55
C TYR A 235 7.69 19.05 -5.44
N LEU A 236 7.87 19.80 -6.54
CA LEU A 236 6.91 20.02 -7.60
C LEU A 236 7.58 19.62 -8.92
N GLY A 237 7.29 18.42 -9.42
CA GLY A 237 7.92 17.88 -10.63
C GLY A 237 6.93 17.75 -11.78
N LEU A 238 7.25 18.36 -12.94
CA LEU A 238 6.56 18.23 -14.23
C LEU A 238 5.02 18.22 -14.11
N ASN A 239 4.44 19.34 -13.68
CA ASN A 239 2.99 19.60 -13.78
C ASN A 239 2.70 20.03 -15.23
N ALA A 240 1.73 19.40 -15.89
CA ALA A 240 1.32 19.72 -17.27
C ALA A 240 0.17 20.74 -17.29
#